data_AF-A0A434EMD4-F1
#
_entry.id   AF-A0A434EMD4-F1
#
_cell.length_a   1.000
_cell.length_b   1.000
_cell.length_c   1.000
_cell.angle_alpha   90.00
_cell.angle_beta   90.00
_cell.angle_gamma   90.00
#
_symmetry.space_group_name_H-M   'P 1'
#
loop_
_entity.id
_entity.type
_entity.pdbx_description
1 polymer ?
#
loop_
_entity_poly.entity_id
_entity_poly.type
_entity_poly.pdbx_seq_one_letter_code
_entity_poly.pdbx_strand_id
1 'polypeptide(L)' 'IVNGYLPEYAYARGALDSRLPMSVLRELAHIDGRARESGLSPDFSRLIRIGVPSPGPIY' A
#
# COMPACT_ATOMS: atom_id res chain seq x y z
N ILE A 1 -12.71 -12.76 -7.49
CA ILE A 1 -11.24 -12.63 -7.64
C ILE A 1 -11.01 -11.34 -8.40
N VAL A 2 -10.36 -10.36 -7.79
CA VAL A 2 -9.97 -9.14 -8.51
C VAL A 2 -8.80 -9.54 -9.42
N ASN A 3 -8.98 -9.32 -10.71
CA ASN A 3 -8.01 -9.65 -11.75
C ASN A 3 -6.64 -9.05 -11.38
N GLY A 4 -5.56 -9.83 -11.47
CA GLY A 4 -4.21 -9.52 -10.95
C GLY A 4 -3.50 -8.28 -11.51
N TYR A 5 -4.22 -7.37 -12.17
CA TYR A 5 -3.76 -6.12 -12.77
C TYR A 5 -4.19 -4.86 -12.00
N LEU A 6 -5.00 -4.99 -10.93
CA LEU A 6 -5.50 -3.83 -10.19
C LEU A 6 -4.38 -2.92 -9.65
N PRO A 7 -3.25 -3.43 -9.11
CA PRO A 7 -2.17 -2.59 -8.62
C PRO A 7 -1.49 -1.77 -9.73
N GLU A 8 -1.21 -2.38 -10.88
CA GLU A 8 -0.61 -1.73 -12.05
C GLU A 8 -1.53 -0.66 -12.63
N TYR A 9 -2.83 -0.95 -12.72
CA TYR A 9 -3.82 0.02 -13.17
C TYR A 9 -3.91 1.21 -12.20
N ALA A 10 -3.94 0.96 -10.89
CA ALA A 10 -3.93 2.02 -9.88
C ALA A 10 -2.67 2.90 -9.97
N TYR A 11 -1.50 2.28 -10.18
CA TYR A 11 -0.24 2.99 -10.40
C TYR A 11 -0.29 3.87 -11.64
N ALA A 12 -0.74 3.33 -12.77
CA ALA A 12 -0.88 4.07 -14.04
C ALA A 12 -1.85 5.26 -13.96
N ARG A 13 -2.84 5.19 -13.05
CA ARG A 13 -3.82 6.25 -12.81
C ARG A 13 -3.39 7.27 -11.75
N GLY A 14 -2.18 7.14 -11.17
CA GLY A 14 -1.70 8.01 -10.11
C GLY A 14 -2.39 7.80 -8.76
N ALA A 15 -3.12 6.68 -8.60
CA ALA A 15 -3.77 6.32 -7.35
C ALA A 15 -2.80 5.68 -6.34
N LEU A 16 -1.55 5.43 -6.74
CA LEU A 16 -0.42 5.05 -5.90
C LEU A 16 0.67 6.11 -6.01
N ASP A 17 1.64 6.08 -5.10
CA ASP A 17 2.77 7.01 -5.13
C ASP A 17 3.69 6.74 -6.34
N SER A 18 3.41 7.42 -7.45
CA SER A 18 4.11 7.27 -8.73
C SER A 18 5.53 7.85 -8.75
N ARG A 19 6.00 8.40 -7.62
CA ARG A 19 7.39 8.84 -7.45
C ARG A 19 8.33 7.65 -7.17
N LEU A 20 7.77 6.50 -6.77
CA LEU A 20 8.52 5.28 -6.49
C LEU A 20 8.19 4.19 -7.52
N PRO A 21 9.17 3.38 -7.94
CA PRO A 21 8.90 2.23 -8.81
C PRO A 21 7.88 1.26 -8.19
N MET A 22 7.07 0.63 -9.02
CA MET A 22 6.03 -0.32 -8.58
C MET A 22 6.59 -1.49 -7.74
N SER A 23 7.81 -1.95 -8.03
CA SER A 23 8.49 -2.98 -7.24
C SER A 23 8.76 -2.53 -5.80
N VAL A 24 9.20 -1.29 -5.61
CA VAL A 24 9.45 -0.70 -4.29
C VAL A 24 8.14 -0.53 -3.53
N LEU A 25 7.09 -0.06 -4.21
CA LEU A 25 5.76 0.04 -3.60
C LEU A 25 5.23 -1.31 -3.12
N ARG A 26 5.44 -2.37 -3.90
CA ARG A 26 5.04 -3.74 -3.54
C ARG A 26 5.77 -4.24 -2.29
N GLU A 27 7.07 -3.98 -2.18
CA GLU A 27 7.86 -4.33 -1.00
C GLU A 27 7.39 -3.56 0.24
N LEU A 28 7.21 -2.25 0.14
CA LEU A 28 6.75 -1.41 1.26
C LEU A 28 5.32 -1.75 1.70
N ALA A 29 4.47 -2.16 0.76
CA ALA A 29 3.09 -2.58 1.00
C ALA A 29 2.97 -4.04 1.48
N HIS A 30 4.07 -4.78 1.62
CA HIS A 30 4.02 -6.13 2.19
C HIS A 30 3.85 -6.05 3.72
N ILE A 31 2.59 -6.12 4.16
CA ILE A 31 2.23 -5.84 5.56
C ILE A 31 2.18 -7.06 6.47
N ASP A 32 2.48 -8.27 6.01
CA ASP A 32 2.20 -9.53 6.72
C ASP A 32 2.76 -9.55 8.16
N GLY A 33 3.97 -9.02 8.36
CA GLY A 33 4.56 -8.87 9.69
C GLY A 33 3.74 -7.93 10.59
N ARG A 34 3.48 -6.71 10.12
CA ARG A 34 2.68 -5.70 10.85
C ARG A 34 1.25 -6.17 11.11
N ALA A 35 0.65 -6.88 10.16
CA ALA A 35 -0.70 -7.43 10.29
C ALA A 35 -0.74 -8.52 11.38
N ARG A 36 0.28 -9.39 11.42
CA ARG A 36 0.38 -10.42 12.45
C ARG A 36 0.60 -9.83 13.84
N GLU A 37 1.40 -8.78 13.96
CA GLU A 37 1.68 -8.11 15.23
C GLU A 37 0.50 -7.31 15.78
N SER A 38 -0.28 -6.67 14.92
CA SER A 38 -1.41 -5.82 15.33
C SER A 38 -2.69 -6.58 15.68
N GLY A 39 -2.82 -7.84 15.25
CA GLY A 39 -3.94 -8.71 15.60
C GLY A 39 -5.32 -8.11 15.26
N LEU A 40 -6.29 -8.22 16.16
CA LEU A 40 -7.64 -7.65 16.01
C LEU A 40 -7.79 -6.30 16.72
N SER A 41 -6.69 -5.54 16.85
CA SER A 41 -6.72 -4.23 17.48
C SER A 41 -7.61 -3.26 16.70
N PRO A 42 -8.35 -2.36 17.37
CA PRO A 42 -9.00 -1.21 16.72
C PRO A 42 -8.04 -0.37 15.89
N ASP A 43 -6.75 -0.38 16.24
CA ASP A 43 -5.68 0.33 15.55
C ASP A 43 -5.09 -0.43 14.35
N PHE A 44 -5.56 -1.63 14.03
CA PHE A 44 -5.01 -2.49 12.96
C PHE A 44 -4.73 -1.70 11.67
N SER A 45 -5.74 -0.96 11.21
CA SER A 45 -5.65 -0.14 10.00
C SER A 45 -4.53 0.90 10.04
N ARG A 46 -4.30 1.53 11.19
CA ARG A 46 -3.26 2.53 11.37
C ARG A 46 -1.89 1.86 11.41
N LEU A 47 -1.77 0.76 12.15
CA LEU A 47 -0.51 0.06 12.37
C LEU A 47 0.06 -0.57 11.09
N ILE A 48 -0.77 -1.21 10.27
CA ILE A 48 -0.29 -1.87 9.03
C ILE A 48 0.19 -0.88 7.96
N ARG A 49 -0.28 0.37 8.01
CA ARG A 49 0.04 1.43 7.04
C ARG A 49 1.29 2.24 7.40
N ILE A 50 1.88 2.04 8.57
CA ILE A 50 3.12 2.72 8.95
C ILE A 50 4.20 2.38 7.94
N GLY A 51 4.79 3.40 7.32
CA GLY A 51 5.84 3.25 6.30
C GLY A 51 5.32 2.84 4.91
N VAL A 52 4.00 2.73 4.71
CA VAL A 52 3.40 2.54 3.38
C VAL A 52 3.17 3.93 2.76
N PRO A 53 3.79 4.25 1.61
CA PRO A 53 3.64 5.55 0.98
C PRO A 53 2.21 5.75 0.44
N SER A 54 1.68 6.94 0.68
CA SER A 54 0.41 7.41 0.10
C SER A 54 0.69 8.29 -1.12
N PRO A 55 -0.22 8.35 -2.10
CA PRO A 55 -0.15 9.33 -3.17
C PRO A 55 0.01 10.73 -2.58
N GLY A 56 0.98 11.49 -3.08
CA GLY A 56 1.10 12.91 -2.73
C GLY A 56 -0.12 13.71 -3.21
N PRO A 57 -0.35 14.92 -2.69
CA PRO A 57 -1.39 15.80 -3.20
C PRO A 57 -1.19 16.02 -4.71
N ILE A 58 -2.26 15.83 -5.48
CA ILE A 58 -2.33 16.20 -6.88
C ILE A 58 -2.59 17.71 -6.88
N TYR A 59 -1.60 18.52 -7.26
CA TYR A 59 -1.73 19.97 -7.44
C TYR A 59 -2.30 20.31 -8.81
#